data_AF-A0A496WEY2-F1
#
_entry.id   AF-A0A496WEY2-F1
#
_cell.length_a   1.000
_cell.length_b   1.000
_cell.length_c   1.000
_cell.angle_alpha   90.00
_cell.angle_beta   90.00
_cell.angle_gamma   90.00
#
_symmetry.space_group_name_H-M   'P 1'
#
loop_
_entity.id
_entity.type
_entity.pdbx_description
1 polymer ?
#
loop_
_entity_poly.entity_id
_entity_poly.type
_entity_poly.pdbx_seq_one_letter_code
_entity_poly.pdbx_strand_id
1 'polypeptide(L)'
;GRHVWVNFALPDNDTIQIIDTQQLAVIKQLKPGKGVLHMEFEPRGEEVWLSVRDEDRVEVYDTRTFERMAAIPAKKPSGIFFTARAHRIGL
;
A
#
# COMPACT_ATOMS: atom_id res chain seq x y z
N GLY A 1 -10.31 -5.96 -9.86
CA GLY A 1 -10.43 -4.82 -8.93
C GLY A 1 -10.50 -3.55 -9.74
N ARG A 2 -11.14 -2.49 -9.23
CA ARG A 2 -11.31 -1.22 -9.95
C ARG A 2 -10.02 -0.40 -10.05
N HIS A 3 -9.10 -0.60 -9.11
CA HIS A 3 -7.83 0.12 -9.04
C HIS A 3 -6.63 -0.84 -8.90
N VAL A 4 -5.48 -0.41 -9.42
CA VAL A 4 -4.16 -1.02 -9.18
C VAL A 4 -3.30 -0.01 -8.43
N TRP A 5 -2.57 -0.47 -7.41
CA TRP A 5 -1.67 0.35 -6.60
C TRP A 5 -0.23 -0.05 -6.92
N VAL A 6 0.63 0.94 -7.19
CA VAL A 6 2.01 0.75 -7.64
C VAL A 6 2.97 1.55 -6.78
N ASN A 7 3.98 0.90 -6.19
CA ASN A 7 5.14 1.56 -5.60
C ASN A 7 6.34 1.51 -6.56
N PHE A 8 7.42 2.22 -6.20
CA PHE A 8 8.57 2.41 -7.10
C PHE A 8 9.90 2.09 -6.40
N ALA A 9 10.91 1.80 -7.21
CA ALA A 9 12.30 1.79 -6.77
C ALA A 9 12.81 3.23 -6.55
N LEU A 10 14.04 3.37 -6.05
CA LEU A 10 14.71 4.67 -6.00
C LEU A 10 14.87 5.24 -7.42
N PRO A 11 14.76 6.58 -7.60
CA PRO A 11 14.59 7.60 -6.56
C PRO A 11 13.15 7.84 -6.08
N ASP A 12 12.15 7.19 -6.70
CA ASP A 12 10.72 7.49 -6.53
C ASP A 12 10.02 6.63 -5.46
N ASN A 13 10.80 5.97 -4.59
CA ASN A 13 10.29 5.04 -3.57
C ASN A 13 9.48 5.71 -2.44
N ASP A 14 9.22 7.01 -2.54
CA ASP A 14 8.32 7.77 -1.69
C ASP A 14 6.88 7.85 -2.25
N THR A 15 6.66 7.26 -3.43
CA THR A 15 5.45 7.44 -4.24
C THR A 15 4.63 6.17 -4.31
N ILE A 16 3.31 6.34 -4.23
CA ILE A 16 2.34 5.34 -4.67
C ILE A 16 1.47 5.94 -5.77
N GLN A 17 1.30 5.23 -6.88
CA GLN A 17 0.30 5.56 -7.90
C GLN A 17 -0.89 4.63 -7.80
N ILE A 18 -2.08 5.21 -7.95
CA ILE A 18 -3.36 4.49 -8.03
C ILE A 18 -3.88 4.66 -9.45
N ILE A 19 -4.06 3.54 -10.13
CA ILE A 19 -4.42 3.46 -11.55
C ILE A 19 -5.83 2.90 -11.66
N ASP A 20 -6.73 3.61 -12.35
CA ASP A 20 -8.03 3.05 -12.75
C ASP A 20 -7.83 2.04 -13.88
N THR A 21 -8.30 0.82 -13.68
CA THR A 21 -8.05 -0.29 -14.62
C THR A 21 -8.90 -0.25 -15.87
N GLN A 22 -10.01 0.51 -15.86
CA GLN A 22 -10.87 0.65 -17.05
C GLN A 22 -10.33 1.72 -17.98
N GLN A 23 -9.85 2.83 -17.40
CA GLN A 23 -9.32 3.98 -18.15
C GLN A 23 -7.81 3.86 -18.43
N LEU A 24 -7.11 2.97 -17.73
CA LEU A 24 -5.65 2.84 -17.76
C LEU A 24 -4.93 4.16 -17.45
N ALA A 25 -5.49 4.91 -16.50
CA ALA A 25 -5.04 6.24 -16.13
C ALA A 25 -4.68 6.32 -14.65
N VAL A 26 -3.63 7.07 -14.31
CA VAL A 26 -3.32 7.42 -12.92
C VAL A 26 -4.39 8.38 -12.42
N ILE A 27 -5.19 7.94 -11.45
CA ILE A 27 -6.27 8.74 -10.86
C ILE A 27 -5.85 9.42 -9.56
N LYS A 28 -4.77 8.94 -8.93
CA LYS A 28 -4.21 9.51 -7.70
C LYS A 28 -2.73 9.18 -7.58
N GLN A 29 -1.99 10.11 -7.01
CA GLN A 29 -0.62 9.90 -6.55
C GLN A 29 -0.56 10.24 -5.05
N LEU A 30 -0.03 9.32 -4.25
CA LEU A 30 0.21 9.50 -2.82
C LEU A 30 1.70 9.64 -2.56
N LYS A 31 2.03 10.37 -1.48
CA LYS A 31 3.40 10.51 -0.96
C LYS A 31 3.43 10.09 0.52
N PRO A 32 3.33 8.78 0.84
CA PRO A 32 3.27 8.30 2.23
C PRO A 32 4.55 8.59 3.02
N GLY A 33 5.68 8.72 2.33
CA GLY A 33 7.00 8.89 2.93
C GLY A 33 8.05 8.01 2.26
N LYS A 34 9.33 8.23 2.55
CA LYS A 34 10.42 7.51 1.89
C LYS A 34 10.45 6.03 2.24
N GLY A 35 10.82 5.20 1.26
CA GLY A 35 11.02 3.78 1.47
C GLY A 35 9.72 3.00 1.61
N VAL A 36 8.75 3.26 0.73
CA VAL A 36 7.57 2.40 0.61
C VAL A 36 7.95 1.07 -0.04
N LEU A 37 8.02 0.00 0.76
CA LEU A 37 8.59 -1.28 0.30
C LEU A 37 7.55 -2.32 -0.09
N HIS A 38 6.45 -2.41 0.66
CA HIS A 38 5.42 -3.40 0.45
C HIS A 38 4.05 -2.80 0.69
N MET A 39 3.06 -3.35 -0.01
CA MET A 39 1.66 -3.03 0.14
C MET A 39 0.88 -4.32 0.30
N GLU A 40 -0.02 -4.38 1.27
CA GLU A 40 -0.85 -5.55 1.50
C GLU A 40 -2.30 -5.10 1.68
N PHE A 41 -3.21 -5.68 0.90
CA PHE A 41 -4.64 -5.45 1.06
C PHE A 41 -5.20 -6.36 2.15
N GLU A 42 -6.09 -5.81 2.98
CA GLU A 42 -6.88 -6.64 3.88
C GLU A 42 -7.88 -7.50 3.07
N PRO A 43 -8.40 -8.62 3.60
CA PRO A 43 -9.01 -9.67 2.78
C PRO A 43 -10.24 -9.24 1.98
N ARG A 44 -11.00 -8.25 2.47
CA ARG A 44 -12.15 -7.68 1.76
C ARG A 44 -11.76 -6.50 0.87
N GLY A 45 -10.52 -6.03 0.98
CA GLY A 45 -9.92 -4.99 0.18
C GLY A 45 -10.36 -3.58 0.56
N GLU A 46 -10.98 -3.38 1.72
CA GLU A 46 -11.42 -2.06 2.19
C GLU A 46 -10.22 -1.19 2.62
N GLU A 47 -9.16 -1.84 3.10
CA GLU A 47 -7.91 -1.18 3.49
C GLU A 47 -6.70 -1.73 2.71
N VAL A 48 -5.70 -0.86 2.55
CA VAL A 48 -4.35 -1.23 2.14
C VAL A 48 -3.35 -0.73 3.17
N TRP A 49 -2.43 -1.62 3.54
CA TRP A 49 -1.39 -1.40 4.53
C TRP A 49 -0.06 -1.22 3.83
N LEU A 50 0.63 -0.11 4.10
CA LEU A 50 1.88 0.30 3.47
C LEU A 50 3.02 0.30 4.51
N SER A 51 4.13 -0.36 4.20
CA SER A 51 5.35 -0.22 5.01
C SER A 51 6.15 1.00 4.56
N VAL A 52 6.32 1.99 5.43
CA VAL A 52 7.13 3.20 5.15
C VAL A 52 8.43 3.08 5.94
N ARG A 53 9.40 2.34 5.38
CA ARG A 53 10.60 1.87 6.10
C ARG A 53 11.40 3.02 6.70
N ASP A 54 11.65 4.06 5.92
CA ASP A 54 12.63 5.08 6.29
C ASP A 54 12.04 6.08 7.30
N GLU A 55 10.73 5.99 7.57
CA GLU A 55 10.01 6.80 8.57
C GLU A 55 9.44 5.98 9.74
N ASP A 56 9.90 4.73 9.89
CA ASP A 56 9.60 3.85 11.03
C ASP A 56 8.09 3.74 11.37
N ARG A 57 7.25 3.56 10.34
CA ARG A 57 5.81 3.31 10.51
C ARG A 57 5.20 2.44 9.41
N VAL A 58 4.06 1.85 9.75
CA VAL A 58 3.09 1.28 8.80
C VAL A 58 1.92 2.25 8.70
N GLU A 59 1.49 2.57 7.48
CA GLU A 59 0.29 3.38 7.25
C GLU A 59 -0.86 2.54 6.72
N VAL A 60 -2.10 2.88 7.10
CA VAL A 60 -3.33 2.23 6.63
C VAL A 60 -4.14 3.25 5.85
N TYR A 61 -4.61 2.88 4.66
CA TYR A 61 -5.42 3.72 3.77
C TYR A 61 -6.74 3.05 3.43
N ASP A 62 -7.82 3.83 3.36
CA ASP A 62 -9.09 3.40 2.78
C ASP A 62 -8.97 3.35 1.25
N THR A 63 -9.34 2.22 0.64
CA THR A 63 -9.15 1.98 -0.80
C THR A 63 -10.22 2.61 -1.70
N ARG A 64 -11.28 3.17 -1.11
CA ARG A 64 -12.38 3.87 -1.79
C ARG A 64 -12.14 5.38 -1.82
N THR A 65 -11.69 5.96 -0.70
CA THR A 65 -11.46 7.41 -0.58
C THR A 65 -10.00 7.81 -0.79
N PHE A 66 -9.08 6.85 -0.68
CA PHE A 66 -7.63 7.06 -0.72
C PHE A 66 -7.09 7.90 0.45
N GLU A 67 -7.86 8.00 1.52
CA GLU A 67 -7.47 8.73 2.73
C GLU A 67 -6.69 7.84 3.69
N ARG A 68 -5.69 8.42 4.34
CA ARG A 68 -4.93 7.74 5.39
C ARG A 68 -5.79 7.63 6.64
N MET A 69 -6.06 6.40 7.08
CA MET A 69 -6.86 6.10 8.26
C MET A 69 -6.00 6.02 9.53
N ALA A 70 -4.78 5.48 9.43
CA ALA A 70 -3.92 5.27 10.59
C ALA A 70 -2.43 5.30 10.24
N ALA A 71 -1.61 5.53 11.27
CA ALA A 71 -0.17 5.38 11.26
C ALA A 71 0.27 4.63 12.52
N ILE A 72 0.93 3.49 12.35
CA ILE A 72 1.33 2.58 13.40
C ILE A 72 2.85 2.58 13.49
N PRO A 73 3.46 2.95 14.64
CA PRO A 73 4.92 2.91 14.80
C PRO A 73 5.48 1.50 14.57
N ALA A 74 6.55 1.38 13.78
CA ALA A 74 7.24 0.12 13.51
C ALA A 74 8.69 0.37 13.14
N LYS A 75 9.64 -0.39 13.69
CA LYS A 75 11.08 -0.18 13.38
C LYS A 75 11.43 -0.80 12.03
N LYS A 76 11.81 0.03 11.05
CA LYS A 76 12.26 -0.37 9.70
C LYS A 76 11.37 -1.44 9.04
N PRO A 77 10.05 -1.23 8.93
CA PRO A 77 9.13 -2.22 8.39
C PRO A 77 9.42 -2.52 6.91
N SER A 78 9.13 -3.75 6.48
CA SER A 78 9.30 -4.21 5.10
C SER A 78 8.09 -4.99 4.63
N GLY A 79 8.05 -6.31 4.75
CA GLY A 79 6.90 -7.13 4.37
C GLY A 79 5.72 -6.98 5.34
N ILE A 80 4.50 -7.01 4.80
CA ILE A 80 3.24 -7.04 5.55
C ILE A 80 2.43 -8.21 4.99
N PHE A 81 1.95 -9.10 5.86
CA PHE A 81 1.24 -10.31 5.44
C PHE A 81 0.06 -10.56 6.37
N PHE A 82 -1.16 -10.59 5.84
CA PHE A 82 -2.34 -11.01 6.61
C PHE A 82 -2.48 -12.53 6.64
N THR A 83 -3.00 -13.04 7.75
CA THR A 83 -3.23 -14.47 7.97
C THR A 83 -4.22 -15.10 6.98
N ALA A 84 -5.07 -14.30 6.33
CA ALA A 84 -5.98 -14.79 5.29
C ALA A 84 -5.26 -15.49 4.12
N ARG A 85 -3.97 -15.18 3.90
CA ARG A 85 -3.11 -15.90 2.93
C ARG A 85 -3.06 -17.40 3.19
N ALA A 86 -3.15 -17.83 4.46
CA ALA A 86 -3.13 -19.23 4.84
C ALA A 86 -4.26 -20.07 4.19
N HIS A 87 -5.30 -19.42 3.67
CA HIS A 87 -6.44 -20.07 3.02
C HIS A 87 -6.36 -20.08 1.48
N ARG A 88 -5.24 -19.63 0.89
CA ARG A 88 -5.08 -19.53 -0.56
C ARG A 88 -3.77 -20.15 -1.01
N ILE A 89 -3.87 -21.24 -1.77
CA ILE A 89 -2.71 -21.92 -2.36
C ILE A 89 -1.90 -20.91 -3.21
N GLY A 90 -0.59 -20.87 -2.99
CA GLY A 90 0.34 -20.00 -3.70
C GLY A 90 0.55 -18.62 -3.07
N LEU A 91 0.01 -18.37 -1.87
CA LEU A 91 0.24 -17.15 -1.08
C LEU A 91 0.92 -17.40 0.26
#